data_AF-A0AAX1TVQ0-F1
#
_entry.id   AF-A0AAX1TVQ0-F1
#
_cell.length_a   1.000
_cell.length_b   1.000
_cell.length_c   1.000
_cell.angle_alpha   90.00
_cell.angle_beta   90.00
_cell.angle_gamma   90.00
#
_symmetry.space_group_name_H-M   'P 1'
#
loop_
_entity.id
_entity.type
_entity.pdbx_description
1 polymer ?
#
loop_
_entity_poly.entity_id
_entity_poly.type
_entity_poly.pdbx_seq_one_letter_code
_entity_poly.pdbx_strand_id
1 'polypeptide(L)'
;MDMKFPRRLVASAAAIAALGCFAVANPACALDDSTQQESSVAVQTESNTTAESARSVKVNQDIPDTIHEVNYSYCKWYKFTVPSNGYVQLNMRNSVTSESPRWDMTLYRENDTRNGIFSWKHEGSKNNESSQKYGLPGGTYYLRIDGSWAADISYTLKIIYAQRSDWEIEPNDTAGAANTVRPNGTIHGSFDSSYADDWYKFTLGEDGIVQLKFTNSILDSGHITAVLYKSGDMRNAIFDSSYRNDFDLTSTSHSSPKIGLSKGTYYVDMSSYSSFEYAMTVDFTSTDLWEKEPNNSSSQASDIALGKTYTGNITKSSDRDWYRFSLNKRQQVQIYFTNKAQLQKYGSWMLYVYSGNDINKELTRVENPCSQTSSSSKVLTLDKGSYYVQVDSSWLTSDTGEGSEYSLLVTDPAKSPSVTMYRLYNRYTG
;
A
#
# COMPACT_ATOMS: atom_id res chain seq x y z
N MET A 1 6.29 -20.29 -40.67
CA MET A 1 7.59 -19.70 -41.00
C MET A 1 8.53 -20.06 -39.87
N ASP A 2 9.22 -21.17 -40.04
CA ASP A 2 10.26 -21.65 -39.13
C ASP A 2 11.56 -20.86 -39.38
N MET A 3 12.19 -20.39 -38.30
CA MET A 3 13.62 -20.07 -38.31
C MET A 3 14.29 -20.77 -37.12
N LYS A 4 14.89 -21.93 -37.42
CA LYS A 4 16.01 -22.51 -36.67
C LYS A 4 17.30 -21.96 -37.25
N PHE A 5 18.30 -21.67 -36.42
CA PHE A 5 19.75 -21.87 -36.65
C PHE A 5 20.54 -21.52 -35.35
N PRO A 6 21.79 -22.01 -35.14
CA PRO A 6 22.03 -23.16 -34.27
C PRO A 6 22.95 -22.90 -33.05
N ARG A 7 23.01 -23.90 -32.16
CA ARG A 7 24.08 -24.12 -31.15
C ARG A 7 25.42 -24.45 -31.82
N ARG A 8 26.54 -24.03 -31.20
CA ARG A 8 27.90 -24.63 -31.03
C ARG A 8 28.78 -23.50 -30.42
N LEU A 9 29.81 -23.65 -29.59
CA LEU A 9 30.60 -24.75 -29.02
C LEU A 9 31.32 -24.19 -27.77
N VAL A 10 31.68 -25.06 -26.83
CA VAL A 10 32.59 -24.80 -25.70
C VAL A 10 34.05 -24.82 -26.18
N ALA A 11 34.90 -23.92 -25.67
CA ALA A 11 36.34 -24.18 -25.54
C ALA A 11 36.96 -23.37 -24.39
N SER A 12 37.71 -24.09 -23.57
CA SER A 12 38.50 -23.65 -22.42
C SER A 12 39.91 -23.25 -22.87
N ALA A 13 40.54 -22.30 -22.19
CA ALA A 13 42.01 -22.22 -22.07
C ALA A 13 42.41 -21.24 -20.95
N ALA A 14 43.16 -21.76 -19.98
CA ALA A 14 43.92 -21.01 -18.98
C ALA A 14 45.41 -21.07 -19.31
N ALA A 15 46.15 -19.97 -19.10
CA ALA A 15 47.60 -19.89 -18.82
C ALA A 15 47.93 -18.40 -18.58
N ILE A 16 48.21 -17.96 -17.36
CA ILE A 16 49.54 -17.85 -16.71
C ILE A 16 50.57 -17.10 -17.56
N ALA A 17 50.94 -15.90 -17.09
CA ALA A 17 52.28 -15.36 -17.21
C ALA A 17 52.55 -14.40 -16.03
N ALA A 18 53.26 -14.91 -15.03
CA ALA A 18 53.99 -14.12 -14.06
C ALA A 18 55.42 -13.93 -14.59
N LEU A 19 55.93 -12.70 -14.53
CA LEU A 19 57.35 -12.38 -14.63
C LEU A 19 57.56 -11.07 -13.86
N GLY A 20 58.05 -11.20 -12.63
CA GLY A 20 58.76 -10.12 -11.97
C GLY A 20 60.19 -10.04 -12.53
N CYS A 21 60.84 -8.89 -12.36
CA CYS A 21 62.12 -8.82 -11.67
C CYS A 21 62.80 -7.45 -11.68
N PHE A 22 63.44 -7.20 -10.54
CA PHE A 22 64.66 -6.44 -10.26
C PHE A 22 64.68 -4.90 -10.31
N ALA A 23 64.75 -4.37 -9.09
CA ALA A 23 65.36 -3.12 -8.70
C ALA A 23 66.86 -3.05 -9.07
N VAL A 24 67.35 -1.83 -9.28
CA VAL A 24 68.74 -1.45 -9.01
C VAL A 24 68.73 -0.08 -8.35
N ALA A 25 69.20 -0.03 -7.11
CA ALA A 25 69.68 1.17 -6.45
C ALA A 25 71.20 1.25 -6.65
N ASN A 26 71.74 2.46 -6.80
CA ASN A 26 73.06 2.77 -6.26
C ASN A 26 73.17 4.28 -5.96
N PRO A 27 73.95 4.67 -4.93
CA PRO A 27 73.99 6.02 -4.37
C PRO A 27 75.23 6.80 -4.84
N ALA A 28 75.19 8.14 -4.76
CA ALA A 28 76.38 8.94 -4.47
C ALA A 28 76.00 10.37 -4.07
N CYS A 29 76.65 10.83 -3.00
CA CYS A 29 76.56 12.13 -2.36
C CYS A 29 76.95 13.31 -3.26
N ALA A 30 76.29 14.44 -3.03
CA ALA A 30 76.97 15.73 -2.92
C ALA A 30 76.25 16.56 -1.85
N LEU A 31 77.01 16.96 -0.83
CA LEU A 31 76.64 17.92 0.20
C LEU A 31 76.58 19.30 -0.46
N ASP A 32 75.50 20.05 -0.25
CA ASP A 32 75.66 21.48 0.03
C ASP A 32 74.50 22.02 0.88
N ASP A 33 74.89 22.95 1.73
CA ASP A 33 74.23 23.49 2.90
C ASP A 33 73.20 24.56 2.50
N SER A 34 71.96 24.47 2.97
CA SER A 34 71.21 25.63 3.50
C SER A 34 69.73 25.33 3.78
N THR A 35 69.35 25.71 5.00
CA THR A 35 68.01 26.10 5.47
C THR A 35 66.92 25.03 5.52
N GLN A 36 66.69 24.59 6.76
CA GLN A 36 65.43 23.99 7.19
C GLN A 36 64.26 24.90 6.82
N GLN A 37 63.37 24.39 5.99
CA GLN A 37 61.99 24.83 5.96
C GLN A 37 61.16 23.61 6.34
N GLU A 38 60.75 23.55 7.61
CA GLU A 38 59.76 22.61 8.10
C GLU A 38 58.55 22.70 7.17
N SER A 39 58.43 21.69 6.31
CA SER A 39 57.24 21.45 5.53
C SER A 39 56.20 21.00 6.53
N SER A 40 55.37 21.95 7.00
CA SER A 40 54.16 21.63 7.73
C SER A 40 53.34 20.70 6.84
N VAL A 41 53.36 19.42 7.17
CA VAL A 41 52.41 18.45 6.62
C VAL A 41 51.04 18.96 7.07
N ALA A 42 50.36 19.68 6.18
CA ALA A 42 48.95 20.00 6.35
C ALA A 42 48.25 18.65 6.47
N VAL A 43 47.80 18.31 7.68
CA VAL A 43 46.80 17.29 7.88
C VAL A 43 45.62 17.75 7.06
N GLN A 44 45.43 17.15 5.88
CA GLN A 44 44.16 17.25 5.17
C GLN A 44 43.15 16.61 6.12
N THR A 45 42.45 17.43 6.89
CA THR A 45 41.19 17.02 7.50
C THR A 45 40.33 16.58 6.33
N GLU A 46 40.09 15.28 6.20
CA GLU A 46 39.22 14.73 5.16
C GLU A 46 37.91 15.50 5.17
N SER A 47 37.74 16.40 4.21
CA SER A 47 36.52 17.16 4.07
C SER A 47 35.49 16.22 3.46
N ASN A 48 34.65 15.61 4.29
CA ASN A 48 33.56 14.74 3.85
C ASN A 48 32.41 15.54 3.23
N THR A 49 32.71 16.41 2.27
CA THR A 49 31.80 17.39 1.65
C THR A 49 31.16 16.89 0.36
N THR A 50 31.59 15.74 -0.14
CA THR A 50 31.05 15.04 -1.31
C THR A 50 30.73 13.58 -0.99
N ALA A 51 29.90 12.93 -1.81
CA ALA A 51 29.59 11.51 -1.66
C ALA A 51 30.85 10.63 -1.77
N GLU A 52 31.78 10.96 -2.66
CA GLU A 52 33.04 10.25 -2.87
C GLU A 52 33.93 10.30 -1.62
N SER A 53 33.89 11.42 -0.90
CA SER A 53 34.63 11.66 0.36
C SER A 53 33.85 11.27 1.63
N ALA A 54 32.69 10.60 1.50
CA ALA A 54 31.79 10.40 2.63
C ALA A 54 32.44 9.65 3.79
N ARG A 55 32.27 10.17 5.01
CA ARG A 55 32.79 9.57 6.24
C ARG A 55 32.06 8.25 6.51
N SER A 56 32.80 7.15 6.61
CA SER A 56 32.21 5.85 6.96
C SER A 56 31.78 5.81 8.43
N VAL A 57 30.52 5.44 8.67
CA VAL A 57 29.91 5.34 10.00
C VAL A 57 29.13 4.05 10.16
N LYS A 58 28.86 3.66 11.40
CA LYS A 58 28.01 2.50 11.73
C LYS A 58 26.65 2.98 12.19
N VAL A 59 25.61 2.22 11.82
CA VAL A 59 24.27 2.39 12.38
C VAL A 59 24.29 2.13 13.90
N ASN A 60 23.32 2.71 14.61
CA ASN A 60 23.12 2.59 16.05
C ASN A 60 24.25 3.16 16.93
N GLN A 61 25.14 3.99 16.37
CA GLN A 61 26.19 4.69 17.11
C GLN A 61 25.96 6.20 17.10
N ASP A 62 26.44 6.87 18.16
CA ASP A 62 26.48 8.32 18.21
C ASP A 62 27.63 8.83 17.33
N ILE A 63 27.30 9.79 16.47
CA ILE A 63 28.19 10.42 15.51
C ILE A 63 28.22 11.91 15.84
N PRO A 64 29.09 12.36 16.76
CA PRO A 64 29.31 13.78 16.98
C PRO A 64 30.03 14.38 15.77
N ASP A 65 29.56 15.55 15.34
CA ASP A 65 30.15 16.31 14.23
C ASP A 65 29.76 17.79 14.30
N THR A 66 30.41 18.58 13.45
CA THR A 66 30.12 20.00 13.24
C THR A 66 30.26 20.30 11.76
N ILE A 67 29.31 21.02 11.18
CA ILE A 67 29.38 21.49 9.80
C ILE A 67 30.18 22.79 9.78
N HIS A 68 31.26 22.81 9.01
CA HIS A 68 32.05 24.01 8.72
C HIS A 68 32.03 24.24 7.21
N GLU A 69 32.12 25.50 6.78
CA GLU A 69 32.30 25.80 5.36
C GLU A 69 33.64 25.23 4.88
N VAL A 70 33.60 24.40 3.84
CA VAL A 70 34.81 23.94 3.15
C VAL A 70 34.57 24.02 1.66
N ASN A 71 35.40 24.78 0.95
CA ASN A 71 35.28 25.03 -0.49
C ASN A 71 33.87 25.49 -0.90
N TYR A 72 33.31 26.47 -0.18
CA TYR A 72 31.95 27.01 -0.39
C TYR A 72 30.81 25.98 -0.24
N SER A 73 31.07 24.85 0.42
CA SER A 73 30.08 23.82 0.73
C SER A 73 29.84 23.74 2.24
N TYR A 74 28.57 23.70 2.63
CA TYR A 74 28.11 23.48 4.00
C TYR A 74 27.51 22.07 4.17
N CYS A 75 27.98 21.12 3.37
CA CYS A 75 27.50 19.74 3.38
C CYS A 75 28.45 18.79 4.09
N LYS A 76 27.88 17.83 4.81
CA LYS A 76 28.58 16.66 5.33
C LYS A 76 27.94 15.39 4.78
N TRP A 77 28.77 14.47 4.32
CA TRP A 77 28.36 13.18 3.78
C TRP A 77 28.84 12.05 4.68
N TYR A 78 27.95 11.11 4.92
CA TYR A 78 28.20 9.89 5.68
C TYR A 78 27.86 8.67 4.83
N LYS A 79 28.68 7.62 4.92
CA LYS A 79 28.44 6.32 4.28
C LYS A 79 28.19 5.26 5.35
N PHE A 80 27.13 4.49 5.23
CA PHE A 80 26.81 3.42 6.17
C PHE A 80 26.19 2.19 5.48
N THR A 81 26.11 1.08 6.19
CA THR A 81 25.52 -0.17 5.68
C THR A 81 24.32 -0.57 6.53
N VAL A 82 23.22 -0.87 5.86
CA VAL A 82 22.03 -1.54 6.40
C VAL A 82 22.22 -3.05 6.19
N PRO A 83 22.39 -3.86 7.25
CA PRO A 83 22.75 -5.27 7.11
C PRO A 83 21.72 -6.14 6.38
N SER A 84 20.44 -5.85 6.56
CA SER A 84 19.31 -6.57 5.97
C SER A 84 18.05 -5.72 6.03
N ASN A 85 16.97 -6.16 5.39
CA ASN A 85 15.70 -5.42 5.38
C ASN A 85 15.25 -5.01 6.78
N GLY A 86 14.83 -3.76 6.90
CA GLY A 86 14.38 -3.15 8.14
C GLY A 86 14.09 -1.69 7.92
N TYR A 87 13.95 -0.94 9.01
CA TYR A 87 13.82 0.51 8.91
C TYR A 87 15.10 1.21 9.35
N VAL A 88 15.30 2.40 8.82
CA VAL A 88 16.23 3.41 9.32
C VAL A 88 15.44 4.59 9.87
N GLN A 89 15.91 5.15 10.98
CA GLN A 89 15.39 6.38 11.57
C GLN A 89 16.57 7.29 11.91
N LEU A 90 16.49 8.56 11.56
CA LEU A 90 17.52 9.54 11.90
C LEU A 90 17.16 10.15 13.24
N ASN A 91 18.11 10.20 14.16
CA ASN A 91 17.98 10.94 15.42
C ASN A 91 19.06 12.02 15.46
N MET A 92 18.67 13.26 15.73
CA MET A 92 19.59 14.39 15.83
C MET A 92 19.43 15.06 17.18
N ARG A 93 20.56 15.31 17.84
CA ARG A 93 20.66 16.05 19.08
C ARG A 93 21.54 17.28 18.91
N ASN A 94 21.11 18.39 19.49
CA ASN A 94 21.85 19.65 19.49
C ASN A 94 21.55 20.45 20.79
N SER A 95 22.06 21.67 20.91
CA SER A 95 21.85 22.53 22.10
C SER A 95 21.37 23.95 21.74
N VAL A 96 20.81 24.13 20.55
CA VAL A 96 20.24 25.39 20.07
C VAL A 96 18.86 25.58 20.69
N THR A 97 18.55 26.80 21.14
CA THR A 97 17.25 27.12 21.75
C THR A 97 16.29 27.84 20.80
N SER A 98 16.78 28.39 19.69
CA SER A 98 15.99 29.04 18.64
C SER A 98 15.61 28.07 17.52
N GLU A 99 14.49 28.33 16.84
CA GLU A 99 14.04 27.52 15.68
C GLU A 99 15.05 27.49 14.55
N SER A 100 15.82 28.56 14.38
CA SER A 100 17.01 28.60 13.52
C SER A 100 18.28 28.31 14.33
N PRO A 101 19.26 27.58 13.76
CA PRO A 101 19.33 27.14 12.37
C PRO A 101 18.59 25.83 12.10
N ARG A 102 18.68 25.28 10.89
CA ARG A 102 18.18 23.94 10.55
C ARG A 102 19.25 23.08 9.88
N TRP A 103 19.08 21.77 9.98
CA TRP A 103 19.83 20.77 9.24
C TRP A 103 18.88 20.04 8.28
N ASP A 104 19.19 20.10 6.99
CA ASP A 104 18.41 19.43 5.95
C ASP A 104 19.14 18.14 5.56
N MET A 105 18.54 17.00 5.87
CA MET A 105 19.10 15.67 5.64
C MET A 105 18.46 15.02 4.42
N THR A 106 19.24 14.32 3.60
CA THR A 106 18.71 13.51 2.50
C THR A 106 19.47 12.20 2.41
N LEU A 107 18.72 11.10 2.35
CA LEU A 107 19.28 9.77 2.20
C LEU A 107 19.34 9.38 0.72
N TYR A 108 20.43 8.76 0.31
CA TYR A 108 20.70 8.30 -1.04
C TYR A 108 21.16 6.84 -1.06
N ARG A 109 20.99 6.19 -2.22
CA ARG A 109 21.57 4.87 -2.49
C ARG A 109 23.00 5.01 -3.00
N GLU A 110 23.82 3.98 -2.82
CA GLU A 110 25.22 3.98 -3.27
C GLU A 110 25.42 4.33 -4.75
N ASN A 111 24.52 3.88 -5.63
CA ASN A 111 24.62 4.11 -7.07
C ASN A 111 23.73 5.25 -7.58
N ASP A 112 23.07 5.99 -6.69
CA ASP A 112 22.22 7.13 -7.04
C ASP A 112 22.23 8.17 -5.91
N THR A 113 23.20 9.08 -5.99
CA THR A 113 23.36 10.21 -5.06
C THR A 113 22.70 11.50 -5.58
N ARG A 114 21.88 11.40 -6.62
CA ARG A 114 21.15 12.53 -7.21
C ARG A 114 19.67 12.50 -6.85
N ASN A 115 19.07 11.32 -6.77
CA ASN A 115 17.69 11.15 -6.37
C ASN A 115 17.63 10.65 -4.91
N GLY A 116 17.13 11.50 -4.01
CA GLY A 116 16.94 11.14 -2.61
C GLY A 116 15.86 10.08 -2.45
N ILE A 117 16.03 9.18 -1.48
CA ILE A 117 15.01 8.22 -1.07
C ILE A 117 13.98 8.93 -0.17
N PHE A 118 14.49 9.67 0.82
CA PHE A 118 13.68 10.53 1.69
C PHE A 118 14.54 11.70 2.18
N SER A 119 13.86 12.74 2.66
CA SER A 119 14.48 13.90 3.27
C SER A 119 13.89 14.17 4.65
N TRP A 120 14.68 14.73 5.54
CA TRP A 120 14.21 15.15 6.86
C TRP A 120 14.82 16.49 7.24
N LYS A 121 14.01 17.37 7.82
CA LYS A 121 14.44 18.68 8.29
C LYS A 121 14.42 18.69 9.80
N HIS A 122 15.58 18.95 10.40
CA HIS A 122 15.73 19.07 11.85
C HIS A 122 15.89 20.54 12.23
N GLU A 123 14.96 21.08 13.01
CA GLU A 123 15.00 22.46 13.50
C GLU A 123 15.90 22.60 14.74
N GLY A 124 16.57 23.74 14.87
CA GLY A 124 17.46 24.05 15.99
C GLY A 124 16.79 23.89 17.35
N SER A 125 15.57 24.40 17.49
CA SER A 125 14.78 24.38 18.73
C SER A 125 14.47 22.96 19.23
N LYS A 126 14.62 21.94 18.37
CA LYS A 126 14.43 20.53 18.71
C LYS A 126 15.75 19.94 19.21
N ASN A 127 15.98 20.01 20.53
CA ASN A 127 17.24 19.52 21.13
C ASN A 127 17.49 18.01 20.95
N ASN A 128 16.44 17.21 20.75
CA ASN A 128 16.51 15.78 20.49
C ASN A 128 15.24 15.32 19.79
N GLU A 129 15.33 15.02 18.50
CA GLU A 129 14.18 14.59 17.70
C GLU A 129 14.61 13.45 16.77
N SER A 130 13.64 12.66 16.36
CA SER A 130 13.86 11.63 15.34
C SER A 130 12.93 11.86 14.16
N SER A 131 13.41 11.52 12.97
CA SER A 131 12.58 11.41 11.77
C SER A 131 11.52 10.32 11.92
N GLN A 132 10.66 10.16 10.92
CA GLN A 132 9.91 8.92 10.73
C GLN A 132 10.86 7.75 10.47
N LYS A 133 10.32 6.53 10.57
CA LYS A 133 11.01 5.30 10.16
C LYS A 133 10.82 5.06 8.66
N TYR A 134 11.92 4.86 7.96
CA TYR A 134 11.93 4.61 6.52
C TYR A 134 12.41 3.20 6.24
N GLY A 135 11.61 2.46 5.49
CA GLY A 135 11.89 1.08 5.11
C GLY A 135 12.99 0.97 4.07
N LEU A 136 14.05 0.19 4.33
CA LEU A 136 15.16 0.04 3.40
C LEU A 136 15.57 -1.43 3.22
N PRO A 137 15.92 -1.85 2.00
CA PRO A 137 16.55 -3.14 1.80
C PRO A 137 17.98 -3.12 2.37
N GLY A 138 18.54 -4.31 2.62
CA GLY A 138 19.96 -4.44 2.95
C GLY A 138 20.84 -3.83 1.84
N GLY A 139 21.85 -3.05 2.22
CA GLY A 139 22.69 -2.35 1.25
C GLY A 139 23.50 -1.21 1.85
N THR A 140 24.20 -0.49 0.99
CA THR A 140 25.04 0.65 1.35
C THR A 140 24.37 1.96 0.95
N TYR A 141 24.39 2.93 1.86
CA TYR A 141 23.66 4.19 1.77
C TYR A 141 24.54 5.38 2.11
N TYR A 142 24.12 6.53 1.60
CA TYR A 142 24.78 7.81 1.81
C TYR A 142 23.79 8.79 2.43
N LEU A 143 24.15 9.42 3.54
CA LEU A 143 23.40 10.51 4.15
C LEU A 143 24.13 11.82 3.89
N ARG A 144 23.48 12.75 3.19
CA ARG A 144 23.92 14.14 3.11
C ARG A 144 23.20 14.95 4.18
N ILE A 145 23.95 15.75 4.92
CA ILE A 145 23.42 16.80 5.78
C ILE A 145 23.87 18.13 5.21
N ASP A 146 22.91 18.98 4.85
CA ASP A 146 23.13 20.38 4.52
C ASP A 146 22.90 21.23 5.77
N GLY A 147 23.93 21.97 6.18
CA GLY A 147 23.91 22.85 7.33
C GLY A 147 24.23 24.28 6.97
N SER A 148 23.84 24.77 5.78
CA SER A 148 24.13 26.14 5.34
C SER A 148 23.69 27.22 6.33
N TRP A 149 22.64 26.97 7.11
CA TRP A 149 22.20 27.85 8.19
C TRP A 149 22.81 27.50 9.55
N ALA A 150 23.32 26.28 9.72
CA ALA A 150 23.81 25.71 10.97
C ALA A 150 25.34 25.57 11.02
N ALA A 151 26.06 26.41 10.26
CA ALA A 151 27.51 26.43 10.25
C ALA A 151 28.07 26.64 11.67
N ASP A 152 29.13 25.90 11.98
CA ASP A 152 29.88 25.92 13.23
C ASP A 152 29.09 25.49 14.48
N ILE A 153 27.87 24.93 14.30
CA ILE A 153 27.05 24.42 15.40
C ILE A 153 27.17 22.90 15.47
N SER A 154 27.64 22.42 16.61
CA SER A 154 27.81 20.98 16.86
C SER A 154 26.47 20.26 17.00
N TYR A 155 26.43 19.04 16.50
CA TYR A 155 25.32 18.11 16.68
C TYR A 155 25.84 16.71 16.99
N THR A 156 24.93 15.84 17.42
CA THR A 156 25.16 14.39 17.45
C THR A 156 24.08 13.71 16.64
N LEU A 157 24.49 13.06 15.55
CA LEU A 157 23.64 12.20 14.73
C LEU A 157 23.65 10.77 15.30
N LYS A 158 22.52 10.08 15.24
CA LYS A 158 22.46 8.63 15.29
C LYS A 158 21.58 8.13 14.15
N ILE A 159 22.12 7.25 13.32
CA ILE A 159 21.37 6.51 12.29
C ILE A 159 20.87 5.23 12.95
N ILE A 160 19.63 5.24 13.42
CA ILE A 160 19.00 4.10 14.08
C ILE A 160 18.59 3.09 13.00
N TYR A 161 18.92 1.82 13.22
CA TYR A 161 18.52 0.71 12.36
C TYR A 161 17.92 -0.42 13.20
N ALA A 162 16.79 -0.94 12.74
CA ALA A 162 16.24 -2.19 13.26
C ALA A 162 15.81 -3.10 12.10
N GLN A 163 16.23 -4.36 12.15
CA GLN A 163 15.78 -5.39 11.22
C GLN A 163 14.28 -5.66 11.41
N ARG A 164 13.52 -5.57 10.32
CA ARG A 164 12.06 -5.76 10.30
C ARG A 164 11.65 -6.35 8.95
N SER A 165 10.75 -7.32 8.96
CA SER A 165 10.18 -7.92 7.75
C SER A 165 8.76 -7.43 7.45
N ASP A 166 8.19 -6.70 8.40
CA ASP A 166 6.85 -6.12 8.43
C ASP A 166 6.92 -4.59 8.31
N TRP A 167 8.05 -4.04 7.86
CA TRP A 167 8.16 -2.66 7.42
C TRP A 167 8.24 -2.64 5.89
N GLU A 168 7.70 -1.60 5.28
CA GLU A 168 7.83 -1.33 3.86
C GLU A 168 9.30 -1.22 3.43
N ILE A 169 9.54 -1.13 2.14
CA ILE A 169 10.88 -1.06 1.53
C ILE A 169 10.83 -0.06 0.39
N GLU A 170 11.61 1.01 0.53
CA GLU A 170 11.58 2.16 -0.36
C GLU A 170 12.57 2.08 -1.53
N PRO A 171 12.23 2.73 -2.67
CA PRO A 171 10.96 3.34 -3.00
C PRO A 171 9.95 2.26 -3.43
N ASN A 172 8.69 2.45 -3.07
CA ASN A 172 7.59 1.61 -3.49
C ASN A 172 6.50 2.41 -4.27
N ASP A 173 6.87 3.54 -4.84
CA ASP A 173 5.98 4.55 -5.44
C ASP A 173 5.31 4.15 -6.77
N THR A 174 5.43 2.89 -7.16
CA THR A 174 4.80 2.37 -8.37
C THR A 174 4.33 0.94 -8.17
N ALA A 175 3.29 0.54 -8.90
CA ALA A 175 2.82 -0.85 -8.93
C ALA A 175 3.95 -1.87 -9.24
N GLY A 176 4.95 -1.48 -10.04
CA GLY A 176 6.11 -2.34 -10.36
C GLY A 176 7.08 -2.55 -9.19
N ALA A 177 7.16 -1.58 -8.28
CA ALA A 177 7.98 -1.61 -7.07
C ALA A 177 7.19 -2.09 -5.83
N ALA A 178 5.90 -2.41 -6.00
CA ALA A 178 4.99 -2.67 -4.90
C ALA A 178 5.51 -3.72 -3.89
N ASN A 179 5.45 -3.35 -2.62
CA ASN A 179 5.83 -4.20 -1.51
C ASN A 179 4.83 -5.35 -1.32
N THR A 180 5.31 -6.54 -0.94
CA THR A 180 4.42 -7.70 -0.80
C THR A 180 3.87 -7.80 0.62
N VAL A 181 2.55 -7.84 0.73
CA VAL A 181 1.82 -8.07 1.98
C VAL A 181 1.15 -9.44 1.91
N ARG A 182 1.26 -10.23 2.98
CA ARG A 182 0.55 -11.51 3.06
C ARG A 182 -0.90 -11.27 3.47
N PRO A 183 -1.88 -12.06 2.98
CA PRO A 183 -3.22 -12.07 3.57
C PRO A 183 -3.12 -12.35 5.08
N ASN A 184 -3.89 -11.61 5.88
CA ASN A 184 -3.83 -11.53 7.35
C ASN A 184 -2.50 -11.01 7.92
N GLY A 185 -1.62 -10.48 7.07
CA GLY A 185 -0.39 -9.81 7.47
C GLY A 185 -0.59 -8.31 7.64
N THR A 186 0.20 -7.74 8.55
CA THR A 186 0.33 -6.29 8.74
C THR A 186 1.67 -5.82 8.16
N ILE A 187 1.65 -4.69 7.47
CA ILE A 187 2.83 -3.97 7.00
C ILE A 187 2.80 -2.56 7.59
N HIS A 188 3.95 -2.05 8.00
CA HIS A 188 4.15 -0.71 8.50
C HIS A 188 4.82 0.16 7.45
N GLY A 189 4.45 1.43 7.39
CA GLY A 189 5.06 2.39 6.47
C GLY A 189 4.97 3.82 6.98
N SER A 190 5.48 4.76 6.20
CA SER A 190 5.58 6.18 6.50
C SER A 190 5.41 7.03 5.25
N PHE A 191 4.40 7.89 5.23
CA PHE A 191 4.31 8.92 4.19
C PHE A 191 5.26 10.08 4.51
N ASP A 192 5.95 10.60 3.49
CA ASP A 192 6.60 11.92 3.53
C ASP A 192 5.71 12.98 2.85
N SER A 193 5.87 14.23 3.26
CA SER A 193 5.22 15.44 2.74
C SER A 193 5.43 15.71 1.23
N SER A 194 6.26 14.93 0.55
CA SER A 194 6.59 15.11 -0.87
C SER A 194 5.61 14.49 -1.86
N TYR A 195 4.45 14.00 -1.41
CA TYR A 195 3.45 13.29 -2.24
C TYR A 195 4.03 12.04 -2.90
N ALA A 196 4.39 11.07 -2.07
CA ALA A 196 4.70 9.73 -2.54
C ALA A 196 3.48 8.81 -2.34
N ASP A 197 3.24 7.97 -3.33
CA ASP A 197 2.30 6.85 -3.21
C ASP A 197 3.06 5.68 -2.61
N ASP A 198 2.42 4.87 -1.77
CA ASP A 198 2.99 3.61 -1.30
C ASP A 198 2.22 2.45 -1.93
N TRP A 199 2.88 1.71 -2.83
CA TRP A 199 2.24 0.57 -3.48
C TRP A 199 2.49 -0.74 -2.75
N TYR A 200 1.42 -1.49 -2.55
CA TYR A 200 1.43 -2.83 -1.98
C TYR A 200 0.79 -3.85 -2.92
N LYS A 201 1.19 -5.12 -2.79
CA LYS A 201 0.59 -6.24 -3.50
C LYS A 201 0.35 -7.44 -2.58
N PHE A 202 -0.76 -8.11 -2.78
CA PHE A 202 -1.07 -9.37 -2.08
C PHE A 202 -1.65 -10.40 -3.06
N THR A 203 -1.56 -11.69 -2.72
CA THR A 203 -2.11 -12.77 -3.54
C THR A 203 -2.98 -13.67 -2.68
N LEU A 204 -4.23 -13.85 -3.12
CA LEU A 204 -5.21 -14.74 -2.51
C LEU A 204 -5.11 -16.12 -3.16
N GLY A 205 -4.94 -17.16 -2.35
CA GLY A 205 -4.94 -18.55 -2.82
C GLY A 205 -6.35 -19.10 -3.08
N GLU A 206 -7.35 -18.55 -2.39
CA GLU A 206 -8.75 -18.95 -2.45
C GLU A 206 -9.64 -17.70 -2.58
N ASP A 207 -10.87 -17.91 -3.02
CA ASP A 207 -11.90 -16.87 -2.98
C ASP A 207 -12.23 -16.50 -1.53
N GLY A 208 -12.61 -15.25 -1.30
CA GLY A 208 -13.01 -14.80 0.03
C GLY A 208 -13.23 -13.30 0.13
N ILE A 209 -13.28 -12.84 1.37
CA ILE A 209 -13.56 -11.47 1.73
C ILE A 209 -12.25 -10.80 2.14
N VAL A 210 -11.99 -9.61 1.60
CA VAL A 210 -10.90 -8.72 2.02
C VAL A 210 -11.47 -7.48 2.68
N GLN A 211 -10.85 -7.06 3.78
CA GLN A 211 -11.02 -5.74 4.36
C GLN A 211 -9.64 -5.13 4.61
N LEU A 212 -9.37 -3.96 4.03
CA LEU A 212 -8.16 -3.21 4.32
C LEU A 212 -8.36 -2.47 5.64
N LYS A 213 -7.49 -2.71 6.62
CA LYS A 213 -7.53 -2.03 7.92
C LYS A 213 -6.29 -1.20 8.09
N PHE A 214 -6.45 0.05 8.51
CA PHE A 214 -5.33 0.98 8.71
C PHE A 214 -5.29 1.46 10.15
N THR A 215 -4.08 1.68 10.67
CA THR A 215 -3.87 2.35 11.95
C THR A 215 -2.80 3.43 11.84
N ASN A 216 -2.99 4.53 12.55
CA ASN A 216 -2.10 5.70 12.57
C ASN A 216 -2.13 6.37 13.96
N SER A 217 -1.20 7.29 14.21
CA SER A 217 -1.33 8.24 15.31
C SER A 217 -2.32 9.35 14.95
N ILE A 218 -3.02 9.94 15.93
CA ILE A 218 -3.96 11.05 15.70
C ILE A 218 -3.19 12.28 15.20
N LEU A 219 -3.65 12.87 14.10
CA LEU A 219 -3.21 14.18 13.59
C LEU A 219 -4.35 15.20 13.69
N ASP A 220 -4.01 16.50 13.63
CA ASP A 220 -5.00 17.58 13.64
C ASP A 220 -5.87 17.59 12.37
N SER A 221 -5.32 17.13 11.25
CA SER A 221 -6.03 16.98 9.98
C SER A 221 -5.26 16.06 9.01
N GLY A 222 -5.95 15.60 7.96
CA GLY A 222 -5.37 14.82 6.87
C GLY A 222 -6.17 13.56 6.59
N HIS A 223 -5.81 12.86 5.52
CA HIS A 223 -6.51 11.65 5.09
C HIS A 223 -5.55 10.65 4.45
N ILE A 224 -5.91 9.37 4.49
CA ILE A 224 -5.32 8.32 3.64
C ILE A 224 -6.30 8.03 2.51
N THR A 225 -5.82 8.16 1.28
CA THR A 225 -6.49 7.58 0.12
C THR A 225 -5.98 6.17 -0.08
N ALA A 226 -6.87 5.19 -0.32
CA ALA A 226 -6.51 3.83 -0.68
C ALA A 226 -7.34 3.34 -1.86
N VAL A 227 -6.66 2.83 -2.88
CA VAL A 227 -7.27 2.32 -4.11
C VAL A 227 -6.83 0.88 -4.35
N LEU A 228 -7.80 -0.02 -4.56
CA LEU A 228 -7.57 -1.46 -4.77
C LEU A 228 -7.77 -1.81 -6.24
N TYR A 229 -6.77 -2.47 -6.84
CA TYR A 229 -6.80 -2.94 -8.23
C TYR A 229 -6.62 -4.45 -8.33
N LYS A 230 -7.16 -5.03 -9.39
CA LYS A 230 -6.84 -6.40 -9.80
C LYS A 230 -5.60 -6.41 -10.69
N SER A 231 -4.70 -7.36 -10.48
CA SER A 231 -3.62 -7.60 -11.43
C SER A 231 -4.16 -7.87 -12.84
N GLY A 232 -3.63 -7.16 -13.83
CA GLY A 232 -4.12 -7.18 -15.21
C GLY A 232 -5.19 -6.14 -15.53
N ASP A 233 -5.76 -5.46 -14.53
CA ASP A 233 -6.72 -4.37 -14.69
C ASP A 233 -6.42 -3.20 -13.73
N MET A 234 -5.30 -2.53 -13.98
CA MET A 234 -4.81 -1.41 -13.16
C MET A 234 -5.48 -0.06 -13.48
N ARG A 235 -6.48 -0.05 -14.37
CA ARG A 235 -7.22 1.17 -14.76
C ARG A 235 -8.58 1.26 -14.11
N ASN A 236 -9.15 0.12 -13.72
CA ASN A 236 -10.46 0.06 -13.10
C ASN A 236 -10.29 -0.38 -11.65
N ALA A 237 -10.41 0.58 -10.74
CA ALA A 237 -10.37 0.29 -9.31
C ALA A 237 -11.58 -0.57 -8.91
N ILE A 238 -11.30 -1.62 -8.13
CA ILE A 238 -12.32 -2.40 -7.42
C ILE A 238 -12.89 -1.55 -6.28
N PHE A 239 -12.00 -0.90 -5.53
CA PHE A 239 -12.34 -0.02 -4.43
C PHE A 239 -11.48 1.23 -4.50
N ASP A 240 -12.06 2.36 -4.12
CA ASP A 240 -11.39 3.66 -4.09
C ASP A 240 -12.04 4.47 -2.95
N SER A 241 -11.25 4.80 -1.93
CA SER A 241 -11.74 5.52 -0.75
C SER A 241 -12.12 6.98 -1.04
N SER A 242 -11.66 7.56 -2.15
CA SER A 242 -11.94 8.97 -2.48
C SER A 242 -13.42 9.21 -2.76
N TYR A 243 -14.15 8.17 -3.21
CA TYR A 243 -15.61 8.20 -3.33
C TYR A 243 -16.33 8.19 -1.96
N ARG A 244 -15.60 8.02 -0.85
CA ARG A 244 -16.10 7.85 0.53
C ARG A 244 -15.53 8.83 1.55
N ASN A 245 -14.95 9.94 1.09
CA ASN A 245 -14.25 10.95 1.91
C ASN A 245 -12.92 10.49 2.52
N ASP A 246 -12.29 9.44 1.97
CA ASP A 246 -11.01 8.91 2.44
C ASP A 246 -11.01 8.55 3.95
N PHE A 247 -9.86 8.09 4.47
CA PHE A 247 -9.74 7.72 5.87
C PHE A 247 -9.17 8.87 6.69
N ASP A 248 -9.98 9.48 7.56
CA ASP A 248 -9.64 10.68 8.34
C ASP A 248 -8.59 10.43 9.45
N LEU A 249 -7.45 11.13 9.37
CA LEU A 249 -6.34 11.00 10.31
C LEU A 249 -6.61 11.59 11.72
N THR A 250 -7.77 12.20 11.97
CA THR A 250 -8.20 12.56 13.33
C THR A 250 -8.60 11.34 14.18
N SER A 251 -8.66 10.15 13.58
CA SER A 251 -8.85 8.87 14.27
C SER A 251 -7.71 7.90 13.98
N THR A 252 -7.56 6.88 14.83
CA THR A 252 -6.40 5.97 14.80
C THR A 252 -6.65 4.63 14.14
N SER A 253 -7.89 4.34 13.73
CA SER A 253 -8.28 3.02 13.22
C SER A 253 -9.33 3.16 12.15
N HIS A 254 -9.06 2.54 11.01
CA HIS A 254 -9.83 2.66 9.79
C HIS A 254 -10.09 1.30 9.18
N SER A 255 -11.16 1.19 8.40
CA SER A 255 -11.45 -0.02 7.65
C SER A 255 -12.20 0.30 6.37
N SER A 256 -11.78 -0.29 5.26
CA SER A 256 -12.59 -0.34 4.04
C SER A 256 -13.89 -1.11 4.30
N PRO A 257 -14.89 -1.02 3.41
CA PRO A 257 -15.90 -2.05 3.31
C PRO A 257 -15.27 -3.44 3.15
N LYS A 258 -16.03 -4.47 3.49
CA LYS A 258 -15.70 -5.83 3.09
C LYS A 258 -15.92 -5.98 1.59
N ILE A 259 -14.92 -6.47 0.88
CA ILE A 259 -14.91 -6.64 -0.57
C ILE A 259 -14.73 -8.12 -0.86
N GLY A 260 -15.67 -8.72 -1.59
CA GLY A 260 -15.54 -10.10 -2.04
C GLY A 260 -14.61 -10.19 -3.24
N LEU A 261 -13.57 -11.02 -3.16
CA LEU A 261 -12.56 -11.16 -4.20
C LEU A 261 -12.41 -12.64 -4.59
N SER A 262 -12.17 -12.87 -5.88
CA SER A 262 -11.70 -14.19 -6.33
C SER A 262 -10.24 -14.39 -5.95
N LYS A 263 -9.77 -15.65 -5.97
CA LYS A 263 -8.34 -15.92 -5.94
C LYS A 263 -7.60 -15.15 -7.04
N GLY A 264 -6.42 -14.64 -6.74
CA GLY A 264 -5.67 -13.79 -7.65
C GLY A 264 -4.73 -12.83 -6.94
N THR A 265 -4.03 -12.02 -7.73
CA THR A 265 -3.12 -10.98 -7.24
C THR A 265 -3.78 -9.62 -7.35
N TYR A 266 -3.60 -8.81 -6.31
CA TYR A 266 -4.20 -7.50 -6.14
C TYR A 266 -3.14 -6.49 -5.72
N TYR A 267 -3.40 -5.21 -6.01
CA TYR A 267 -2.53 -4.10 -5.66
C TYR A 267 -3.32 -3.07 -4.87
N VAL A 268 -2.71 -2.52 -3.82
CA VAL A 268 -3.22 -1.37 -3.07
C VAL A 268 -2.29 -0.20 -3.33
N ASP A 269 -2.85 0.87 -3.83
CA ASP A 269 -2.20 2.18 -3.98
C ASP A 269 -2.66 3.04 -2.80
N MET A 270 -1.72 3.48 -1.97
CA MET A 270 -2.03 4.34 -0.83
C MET A 270 -1.33 5.68 -0.97
N SER A 271 -2.03 6.77 -0.64
CA SER A 271 -1.41 8.10 -0.68
C SER A 271 -1.91 9.01 0.43
N SER A 272 -1.06 9.95 0.83
CA SER A 272 -1.42 11.02 1.75
C SER A 272 -0.63 12.30 1.48
N TYR A 273 -1.23 13.42 1.87
CA TYR A 273 -0.65 14.75 1.87
C TYR A 273 0.06 15.09 3.18
N SER A 274 -0.12 14.23 4.20
CA SER A 274 0.41 14.39 5.54
C SER A 274 1.58 13.45 5.77
N SER A 275 2.55 13.88 6.58
CA SER A 275 3.68 13.05 7.01
C SER A 275 3.35 12.36 8.34
N PHE A 276 3.25 11.03 8.33
CA PHE A 276 3.01 10.19 9.51
C PHE A 276 3.35 8.72 9.25
N GLU A 277 3.56 7.96 10.32
CA GLU A 277 3.70 6.49 10.24
C GLU A 277 2.33 5.81 10.30
N TYR A 278 2.15 4.72 9.54
CA TYR A 278 0.93 3.92 9.51
C TYR A 278 1.22 2.42 9.59
N ALA A 279 0.15 1.64 9.77
CA ALA A 279 0.15 0.22 9.51
C ALA A 279 -1.08 -0.17 8.69
N MET A 280 -0.91 -1.01 7.67
CA MET A 280 -1.99 -1.60 6.89
C MET A 280 -2.06 -3.10 7.14
N THR A 281 -3.26 -3.63 7.37
CA THR A 281 -3.53 -5.07 7.43
C THR A 281 -4.49 -5.46 6.31
N VAL A 282 -4.15 -6.52 5.57
CA VAL A 282 -5.06 -7.15 4.60
C VAL A 282 -5.83 -8.25 5.31
N ASP A 283 -6.95 -7.90 5.95
CA ASP A 283 -7.79 -8.87 6.67
C ASP A 283 -8.52 -9.75 5.66
N PHE A 284 -8.26 -11.06 5.68
CA PHE A 284 -8.76 -12.01 4.69
C PHE A 284 -9.46 -13.21 5.35
N THR A 285 -10.71 -13.44 4.95
CA THR A 285 -11.50 -14.62 5.33
C THR A 285 -11.93 -15.37 4.09
N SER A 286 -11.49 -16.63 3.93
CA SER A 286 -11.89 -17.45 2.78
C SER A 286 -13.36 -17.88 2.88
N THR A 287 -14.08 -17.75 1.77
CA THR A 287 -15.48 -18.18 1.62
C THR A 287 -15.86 -18.18 0.14
N ASP A 288 -16.76 -19.10 -0.25
CA ASP A 288 -17.39 -19.11 -1.57
C ASP A 288 -18.80 -18.50 -1.57
N LEU A 289 -19.26 -17.97 -0.41
CA LEU A 289 -20.61 -17.44 -0.18
C LEU A 289 -20.67 -15.91 -0.18
N TRP A 290 -19.69 -15.26 -0.80
CA TRP A 290 -19.68 -13.82 -1.01
C TRP A 290 -19.68 -13.52 -2.51
N GLU A 291 -20.07 -12.31 -2.89
CA GLU A 291 -19.84 -11.81 -4.24
C GLU A 291 -18.35 -11.77 -4.61
N LYS A 292 -18.04 -11.56 -5.89
CA LYS A 292 -16.67 -11.56 -6.41
C LYS A 292 -16.45 -10.39 -7.34
N GLU A 293 -15.73 -9.40 -6.86
CA GLU A 293 -15.45 -8.17 -7.58
C GLU A 293 -14.26 -8.28 -8.57
N PRO A 294 -14.27 -7.51 -9.68
CA PRO A 294 -15.40 -6.69 -10.15
C PRO A 294 -16.55 -7.55 -10.69
N ASN A 295 -17.81 -7.29 -10.32
CA ASN A 295 -19.02 -7.96 -10.84
C ASN A 295 -20.04 -6.99 -11.47
N ASN A 296 -19.57 -5.81 -11.88
CA ASN A 296 -20.37 -4.66 -12.30
C ASN A 296 -21.12 -4.80 -13.65
N SER A 297 -21.03 -5.98 -14.30
CA SER A 297 -21.73 -6.28 -15.55
C SER A 297 -22.12 -7.77 -15.62
N SER A 298 -23.10 -8.09 -16.46
CA SER A 298 -23.52 -9.48 -16.68
C SER A 298 -22.38 -10.40 -17.17
N SER A 299 -21.40 -9.84 -17.90
CA SER A 299 -20.21 -10.57 -18.35
C SER A 299 -19.23 -10.93 -17.23
N GLN A 300 -19.26 -10.15 -16.14
CA GLN A 300 -18.43 -10.31 -14.94
C GLN A 300 -19.21 -10.91 -13.76
N ALA A 301 -20.44 -11.38 -14.00
CA ALA A 301 -21.34 -11.80 -12.93
C ALA A 301 -20.72 -12.87 -12.03
N SER A 302 -20.95 -12.72 -10.73
CA SER A 302 -20.60 -13.69 -9.70
C SER A 302 -21.47 -14.95 -9.84
N ASP A 303 -20.84 -16.11 -10.04
CA ASP A 303 -21.58 -17.38 -10.09
C ASP A 303 -22.13 -17.78 -8.72
N ILE A 304 -23.42 -18.10 -8.67
CA ILE A 304 -24.12 -18.54 -7.47
C ILE A 304 -24.85 -19.88 -7.68
N ALA A 305 -24.91 -20.67 -6.62
CA ALA A 305 -25.65 -21.93 -6.60
C ALA A 305 -27.05 -21.76 -5.99
N LEU A 306 -28.01 -22.54 -6.49
CA LEU A 306 -29.34 -22.59 -5.91
C LEU A 306 -29.33 -23.08 -4.45
N GLY A 307 -30.18 -22.48 -3.62
CA GLY A 307 -30.37 -22.88 -2.22
C GLY A 307 -29.25 -22.43 -1.28
N LYS A 308 -28.24 -21.71 -1.78
CA LYS A 308 -27.20 -21.07 -0.97
C LYS A 308 -27.50 -19.57 -0.84
N THR A 309 -27.19 -19.02 0.32
CA THR A 309 -27.24 -17.58 0.57
C THR A 309 -25.86 -16.99 0.29
N TYR A 310 -25.83 -15.96 -0.55
CA TYR A 310 -24.63 -15.19 -0.85
C TYR A 310 -24.76 -13.81 -0.24
N THR A 311 -23.67 -13.28 0.29
CA THR A 311 -23.62 -11.91 0.79
C THR A 311 -22.89 -11.02 -0.21
N GLY A 312 -23.39 -9.81 -0.41
CA GLY A 312 -22.74 -8.76 -1.18
C GLY A 312 -22.71 -7.45 -0.39
N ASN A 313 -21.97 -6.46 -0.89
CA ASN A 313 -21.74 -5.18 -0.27
C ASN A 313 -21.56 -4.11 -1.34
N ILE A 314 -22.47 -3.14 -1.36
CA ILE A 314 -22.39 -2.01 -2.29
C ILE A 314 -21.25 -1.09 -1.85
N THR A 315 -20.18 -1.08 -2.64
CA THR A 315 -18.95 -0.35 -2.31
C THR A 315 -18.98 1.11 -2.78
N LYS A 316 -19.86 1.47 -3.72
CA LYS A 316 -20.08 2.83 -4.23
C LYS A 316 -21.48 3.01 -4.81
N SER A 317 -21.95 4.23 -4.96
CA SER A 317 -23.29 4.50 -5.56
C SER A 317 -23.49 3.95 -6.99
N SER A 318 -22.40 3.78 -7.75
CA SER A 318 -22.41 3.19 -9.10
C SER A 318 -22.24 1.67 -9.12
N ASP A 319 -22.11 1.03 -7.96
CA ASP A 319 -21.87 -0.41 -7.85
C ASP A 319 -23.12 -1.20 -8.22
N ARG A 320 -23.00 -2.12 -9.16
CA ARG A 320 -24.11 -2.92 -9.69
C ARG A 320 -23.74 -4.38 -9.67
N ASP A 321 -24.19 -5.09 -8.66
CA ASP A 321 -23.71 -6.45 -8.45
C ASP A 321 -24.51 -7.42 -9.34
N TRP A 322 -23.83 -8.03 -10.30
CA TRP A 322 -24.42 -9.07 -11.13
C TRP A 322 -24.08 -10.45 -10.59
N TYR A 323 -25.10 -11.30 -10.50
CA TYR A 323 -25.00 -12.71 -10.18
C TYR A 323 -25.53 -13.58 -11.32
N ARG A 324 -24.96 -14.77 -11.49
CA ARG A 324 -25.40 -15.76 -12.48
C ARG A 324 -25.74 -17.08 -11.80
N PHE A 325 -26.89 -17.64 -12.12
CA PHE A 325 -27.26 -19.01 -11.74
C PHE A 325 -27.72 -19.80 -12.96
N SER A 326 -27.69 -21.13 -12.85
CA SER A 326 -28.14 -22.02 -13.93
C SER A 326 -29.11 -23.08 -13.42
N LEU A 327 -30.11 -23.39 -14.23
CA LEU A 327 -31.08 -24.44 -13.98
C LEU A 327 -30.80 -25.61 -14.91
N ASN A 328 -30.78 -26.84 -14.37
CA ASN A 328 -30.57 -28.05 -15.16
C ASN A 328 -31.88 -28.65 -15.71
N LYS A 329 -33.03 -28.17 -15.22
CA LYS A 329 -34.37 -28.57 -15.62
C LYS A 329 -35.35 -27.42 -15.41
N ARG A 330 -36.53 -27.55 -16.02
CA ARG A 330 -37.64 -26.65 -15.72
C ARG A 330 -38.06 -26.79 -14.25
N GLN A 331 -38.10 -25.69 -13.52
CA GLN A 331 -38.50 -25.67 -12.10
C GLN A 331 -38.98 -24.29 -11.66
N GLN A 332 -39.59 -24.24 -10.48
CA GLN A 332 -39.93 -22.98 -9.83
C GLN A 332 -38.70 -22.42 -9.10
N VAL A 333 -38.53 -21.10 -9.18
CA VAL A 333 -37.52 -20.37 -8.43
C VAL A 333 -38.11 -19.09 -7.85
N GLN A 334 -37.58 -18.68 -6.71
CA GLN A 334 -37.87 -17.40 -6.08
C GLN A 334 -36.56 -16.79 -5.58
N ILE A 335 -36.44 -15.48 -5.72
CA ILE A 335 -35.31 -14.71 -5.26
C ILE A 335 -35.71 -14.07 -3.94
N TYR A 336 -34.89 -14.24 -2.92
CA TYR A 336 -35.03 -13.60 -1.62
C TYR A 336 -33.86 -12.66 -1.41
N PHE A 337 -34.17 -11.46 -0.96
CA PHE A 337 -33.20 -10.42 -0.65
C PHE A 337 -33.38 -10.00 0.81
N THR A 338 -32.29 -9.83 1.53
CA THR A 338 -32.30 -9.26 2.86
C THR A 338 -31.20 -8.22 3.04
N ASN A 339 -31.45 -7.23 3.87
CA ASN A 339 -30.51 -6.18 4.21
C ASN A 339 -30.75 -5.73 5.66
N LYS A 340 -29.80 -4.97 6.21
CA LYS A 340 -30.05 -4.25 7.46
C LYS A 340 -30.95 -3.04 7.18
N ALA A 341 -32.01 -2.86 7.97
CA ALA A 341 -32.90 -1.70 7.82
C ALA A 341 -32.15 -0.38 8.08
N GLN A 342 -32.41 0.60 7.23
CA GLN A 342 -31.82 1.93 7.26
C GLN A 342 -32.92 2.98 7.46
N LEU A 343 -33.41 3.10 8.70
CA LEU A 343 -34.63 3.85 9.03
C LEU A 343 -34.52 5.38 8.85
N GLN A 344 -33.31 5.93 8.84
CA GLN A 344 -33.06 7.38 8.70
C GLN A 344 -32.69 7.77 7.27
N LYS A 345 -32.88 6.86 6.33
CA LYS A 345 -32.37 6.93 4.97
C LYS A 345 -33.53 6.76 3.99
N TYR A 346 -33.37 7.33 2.80
CA TYR A 346 -34.37 7.24 1.73
C TYR A 346 -33.78 6.44 0.56
N GLY A 347 -34.67 5.87 -0.26
CA GLY A 347 -34.31 5.09 -1.42
C GLY A 347 -34.67 3.62 -1.30
N SER A 348 -34.36 2.88 -2.36
CA SER A 348 -34.70 1.48 -2.50
C SER A 348 -33.57 0.70 -3.14
N TRP A 349 -33.43 -0.55 -2.74
CA TRP A 349 -32.68 -1.54 -3.49
C TRP A 349 -33.56 -2.06 -4.61
N MET A 350 -33.04 -2.08 -5.83
CA MET A 350 -33.74 -2.67 -6.97
C MET A 350 -33.09 -3.99 -7.33
N LEU A 351 -33.89 -5.04 -7.44
CA LEU A 351 -33.43 -6.33 -7.93
C LEU A 351 -34.09 -6.61 -9.27
N TYR A 352 -33.31 -7.03 -10.24
CA TYR A 352 -33.79 -7.42 -11.56
C TYR A 352 -33.37 -8.85 -11.86
N VAL A 353 -34.24 -9.61 -12.51
CA VAL A 353 -33.93 -10.97 -12.98
C VAL A 353 -34.04 -11.00 -14.48
N TYR A 354 -33.00 -11.47 -15.16
CA TYR A 354 -32.91 -11.53 -16.62
C TYR A 354 -32.75 -12.96 -17.12
N SER A 355 -33.19 -13.19 -18.35
CA SER A 355 -32.87 -14.42 -19.07
C SER A 355 -31.43 -14.37 -19.59
N GLY A 356 -30.68 -15.45 -19.46
CA GLY A 356 -29.34 -15.53 -20.07
C GLY A 356 -29.35 -15.62 -21.60
N ASN A 357 -30.50 -15.92 -22.22
CA ASN A 357 -30.65 -15.91 -23.68
C ASN A 357 -30.89 -14.50 -24.24
N ASP A 358 -31.35 -13.57 -23.41
CA ASP A 358 -31.58 -12.18 -23.76
C ASP A 358 -31.47 -11.32 -22.50
N ILE A 359 -30.30 -10.71 -22.32
CA ILE A 359 -29.99 -9.90 -21.13
C ILE A 359 -30.83 -8.63 -21.04
N ASN A 360 -31.50 -8.22 -22.12
CA ASN A 360 -32.42 -7.08 -22.12
C ASN A 360 -33.84 -7.47 -21.70
N LYS A 361 -34.13 -8.78 -21.59
CA LYS A 361 -35.45 -9.29 -21.20
C LYS A 361 -35.52 -9.46 -19.68
N GLU A 362 -36.05 -8.44 -19.01
CA GLU A 362 -36.45 -8.52 -17.60
C GLU A 362 -37.59 -9.55 -17.43
N LEU A 363 -37.38 -10.52 -16.55
CA LEU A 363 -38.38 -11.54 -16.17
C LEU A 363 -39.21 -11.06 -14.97
N THR A 364 -38.55 -10.36 -14.05
CA THR A 364 -39.18 -9.70 -12.91
C THR A 364 -38.24 -8.66 -12.31
N ARG A 365 -38.83 -7.72 -11.58
CA ARG A 365 -38.14 -6.82 -10.67
C ARG A 365 -38.75 -6.84 -9.27
N VAL A 366 -37.95 -6.44 -8.29
CA VAL A 366 -38.34 -6.27 -6.90
C VAL A 366 -37.78 -4.95 -6.41
N GLU A 367 -38.62 -4.17 -5.75
CA GLU A 367 -38.19 -3.00 -4.99
C GLU A 367 -38.15 -3.39 -3.51
N ASN A 368 -37.03 -3.10 -2.84
CA ASN A 368 -36.89 -3.24 -1.40
C ASN A 368 -36.49 -1.88 -0.83
N PRO A 369 -37.46 -1.09 -0.34
CA PRO A 369 -37.17 0.17 0.34
C PRO A 369 -36.13 -0.02 1.43
N CYS A 370 -35.19 0.93 1.59
CA CYS A 370 -34.09 0.80 2.56
C CYS A 370 -34.58 0.67 4.02
N SER A 371 -35.82 1.09 4.32
CA SER A 371 -36.49 0.90 5.61
C SER A 371 -36.93 -0.55 5.87
N GLN A 372 -37.02 -1.39 4.84
CA GLN A 372 -37.31 -2.81 4.94
C GLN A 372 -36.02 -3.62 5.13
N THR A 373 -36.17 -4.80 5.73
CA THR A 373 -35.07 -5.75 5.95
C THR A 373 -35.09 -6.93 4.97
N SER A 374 -36.17 -7.08 4.19
CA SER A 374 -36.33 -8.21 3.30
C SER A 374 -37.41 -8.00 2.26
N SER A 375 -37.21 -8.60 1.09
CA SER A 375 -38.21 -8.74 0.04
C SER A 375 -38.02 -10.07 -0.70
N SER A 376 -38.99 -10.40 -1.55
CA SER A 376 -38.85 -11.55 -2.45
C SER A 376 -39.51 -11.26 -3.79
N SER A 377 -39.00 -11.91 -4.83
CA SER A 377 -39.63 -11.88 -6.15
C SER A 377 -40.95 -12.63 -6.16
N LYS A 378 -41.74 -12.44 -7.23
CA LYS A 378 -42.76 -13.44 -7.59
C LYS A 378 -42.08 -14.79 -7.86
N VAL A 379 -42.81 -15.88 -7.68
CA VAL A 379 -42.36 -17.22 -8.09
C VAL A 379 -42.30 -17.27 -9.62
N LEU A 380 -41.15 -17.67 -10.15
CA LEU A 380 -40.91 -17.83 -11.58
C LEU A 380 -40.87 -19.32 -11.92
N THR A 381 -41.58 -19.75 -12.96
CA THR A 381 -41.38 -21.08 -13.55
C THR A 381 -40.46 -20.92 -14.75
N LEU A 382 -39.21 -21.35 -14.58
CA LEU A 382 -38.14 -21.14 -15.55
C LEU A 382 -37.71 -22.47 -16.15
N ASP A 383 -37.40 -22.48 -17.44
CA ASP A 383 -36.86 -23.64 -18.15
C ASP A 383 -35.38 -23.88 -17.79
N LYS A 384 -34.82 -24.98 -18.32
CA LYS A 384 -33.37 -25.20 -18.26
C LYS A 384 -32.65 -24.04 -18.95
N GLY A 385 -31.65 -23.46 -18.30
CA GLY A 385 -30.88 -22.35 -18.85
C GLY A 385 -30.12 -21.56 -17.78
N SER A 386 -29.42 -20.52 -18.22
CA SER A 386 -28.74 -19.57 -17.35
C SER A 386 -29.59 -18.31 -17.17
N TYR A 387 -29.47 -17.70 -16.01
CA TYR A 387 -30.24 -16.54 -15.58
C TYR A 387 -29.34 -15.62 -14.77
N TYR A 388 -29.70 -14.34 -14.75
CA TYR A 388 -28.95 -13.33 -14.03
C TYR A 388 -29.83 -12.64 -13.00
N VAL A 389 -29.24 -12.30 -11.86
CA VAL A 389 -29.82 -11.38 -10.89
C VAL A 389 -28.91 -10.16 -10.82
N GLN A 390 -29.46 -8.97 -11.01
CA GLN A 390 -28.75 -7.72 -10.78
C GLN A 390 -29.28 -7.11 -9.49
N VAL A 391 -28.38 -6.73 -8.58
CA VAL A 391 -28.68 -5.89 -7.42
C VAL A 391 -28.23 -4.48 -7.76
N ASP A 392 -29.18 -3.56 -7.81
CA ASP A 392 -29.00 -2.18 -8.26
C ASP A 392 -29.25 -1.21 -7.10
N SER A 393 -28.20 -0.47 -6.77
CA SER A 393 -28.17 0.55 -5.73
C SER A 393 -28.34 1.98 -6.24
N SER A 394 -28.64 2.22 -7.52
CA SER A 394 -28.82 3.59 -8.11
C SER A 394 -29.81 4.44 -7.34
N TRP A 395 -30.81 3.75 -6.77
CA TRP A 395 -31.98 4.34 -6.14
C TRP A 395 -31.77 4.54 -4.65
N LEU A 396 -30.57 4.25 -4.14
CA LEU A 396 -30.10 4.63 -2.82
C LEU A 396 -29.54 6.05 -2.86
N THR A 397 -29.81 6.85 -1.82
CA THR A 397 -29.10 8.13 -1.67
C THR A 397 -27.62 7.85 -1.36
N SER A 398 -26.70 8.74 -1.75
CA SER A 398 -25.23 8.57 -1.64
C SER A 398 -24.78 8.01 -0.30
N ASP A 399 -25.41 8.46 0.78
CA ASP A 399 -25.00 8.10 2.14
C ASP A 399 -25.44 6.69 2.56
N THR A 400 -26.23 5.96 1.75
CA THR A 400 -27.05 4.81 2.21
C THR A 400 -26.61 3.48 1.65
N GLY A 401 -26.07 3.44 0.42
CA GLY A 401 -25.55 2.20 -0.17
C GLY A 401 -24.17 1.83 0.33
N GLU A 402 -23.34 2.82 0.60
CA GLU A 402 -21.90 2.62 0.72
C GLU A 402 -21.48 1.87 1.99
N GLY A 403 -21.16 0.58 1.83
CA GLY A 403 -20.70 -0.31 2.91
C GLY A 403 -21.86 -1.10 3.49
N SER A 404 -22.98 -1.14 2.77
CA SER A 404 -24.19 -1.85 3.16
C SER A 404 -24.17 -3.27 2.61
N GLU A 405 -24.00 -4.20 3.54
CA GLU A 405 -24.12 -5.62 3.24
C GLU A 405 -25.59 -6.01 3.01
N TYR A 406 -25.81 -6.89 2.05
CA TYR A 406 -27.09 -7.55 1.78
C TYR A 406 -26.88 -9.05 1.57
N SER A 407 -27.93 -9.84 1.65
CA SER A 407 -27.90 -11.25 1.31
C SER A 407 -28.90 -11.61 0.21
N LEU A 408 -28.48 -12.49 -0.68
CA LEU A 408 -29.21 -12.97 -1.83
C LEU A 408 -29.34 -14.50 -1.77
N LEU A 409 -30.56 -15.00 -1.88
CA LEU A 409 -30.86 -16.42 -1.99
C LEU A 409 -31.74 -16.67 -3.21
N VAL A 410 -31.28 -17.53 -4.13
CA VAL A 410 -32.10 -18.04 -5.23
C VAL A 410 -32.43 -19.49 -4.92
N THR A 411 -33.71 -19.82 -4.71
CA THR A 411 -34.11 -21.18 -4.31
C THR A 411 -35.46 -21.59 -4.88
N ASP A 412 -35.75 -22.88 -4.80
CA ASP A 412 -37.10 -23.40 -4.99
C ASP A 412 -37.98 -22.89 -3.82
N PRO A 413 -39.12 -22.23 -4.08
CA PRO A 413 -39.97 -21.70 -3.02
C PRO A 413 -40.43 -22.78 -2.03
N ALA A 414 -40.56 -24.04 -2.45
CA ALA A 414 -40.92 -25.15 -1.57
C ALA A 414 -39.78 -25.54 -0.59
N LYS A 415 -38.55 -25.09 -0.85
CA LYS A 415 -37.35 -25.35 -0.04
C LYS A 415 -36.84 -24.11 0.68
N SER A 416 -37.58 -23.00 0.65
CA SER A 416 -37.19 -21.80 1.38
C SER A 416 -37.11 -22.13 2.87
N PRO A 417 -36.06 -21.68 3.60
CA PRO A 417 -36.11 -21.68 5.04
C PRO A 417 -37.37 -20.92 5.47
N SER A 418 -38.14 -21.49 6.40
CA SER A 418 -39.27 -20.80 7.01
C SER A 418 -38.75 -19.55 7.73
N VAL A 419 -38.83 -18.41 7.06
CA VAL A 419 -38.59 -17.12 7.71
C VAL A 419 -39.70 -16.96 8.74
N THR A 420 -39.36 -17.08 10.01
CA THR A 420 -40.25 -16.75 11.13
C THR A 420 -40.62 -15.28 11.00
N MET A 421 -41.78 -15.02 10.39
CA MET A 421 -42.37 -13.69 10.34
C MET A 421 -42.77 -13.30 11.77
N TYR A 422 -41.96 -12.49 12.45
CA TYR A 422 -42.41 -11.82 13.67
C TYR A 422 -43.53 -10.85 13.30
N ARG A 423 -44.79 -11.28 13.45
CA ARG A 423 -45.92 -10.36 13.57
C ARG A 423 -45.74 -9.59 14.88
N LEU A 424 -45.14 -8.41 14.81
CA LEU A 424 -45.26 -7.43 15.89
C LEU A 424 -46.72 -6.96 15.93
N TYR A 425 -47.50 -7.55 16.84
CA TYR A 425 -48.77 -6.98 17.26
C TYR A 425 -48.49 -5.67 17.99
N ASN A 426 -48.86 -4.54 17.39
CA ASN A 426 -48.99 -3.28 18.11
C ASN A 426 -50.08 -3.44 19.18
N ARG A 427 -49.69 -3.58 20.45
CA ARG A 427 -50.58 -3.32 21.59
C ARG A 427 -50.48 -1.85 21.95
N TYR A 428 -51.35 -1.04 21.36
CA TYR A 428 -51.79 0.22 21.96
C TYR A 428 -53.30 0.35 21.75
N THR A 429 -54.06 -0.28 22.63
CA THR A 429 -55.41 0.17 23.05
C THR A 429 -55.65 -0.38 24.44
N GLY A 430 -55.77 0.53 25.41
CA GLY A 430 -55.97 0.28 26.83
C GLY A 430 -55.58 1.53 27.59
#